data_AF-A0A929V6L1-F1
#
_entry.id   AF-A0A929V6L1-F1
#
_cell.length_a   1.000
_cell.length_b   1.000
_cell.length_c   1.000
_cell.angle_alpha   90.00
_cell.angle_beta   90.00
_cell.angle_gamma   90.00
#
_symmetry.space_group_name_H-M   'P 1'
#
loop_
_entity.id
_entity.type
_entity.pdbx_description
1 polymer ?
#
loop_
_entity_poly.entity_id
_entity_poly.type
_entity_poly.pdbx_seq_one_letter_code
_entity_poly.pdbx_strand_id
1 'polypeptide(L)'
;MNREEKIKKAIRDSRNISDKILNANTMMALQSLIPEIETYSDFVNQEFGDLDEFSEDPLEKYSELTFYCHMALEEKIDHLEYYAEHPEEISQGVSDFLNYLDSRKWI
;
A
#
# COMPACT_ATOMS: atom_id res chain seq x y z
N MET A 1 21.63 3.67 -2.24
CA MET A 1 20.73 4.66 -2.87
C MET A 1 20.78 5.94 -2.07
N ASN A 2 20.82 7.10 -2.71
CA ASN A 2 20.64 8.39 -2.06
C ASN A 2 19.14 8.62 -1.73
N ARG A 3 18.83 9.64 -0.93
CA ARG A 3 17.44 9.91 -0.49
C ARG A 3 16.49 10.15 -1.66
N GLU A 4 16.93 10.87 -2.70
CA GLU A 4 16.11 11.17 -3.87
C GLU A 4 15.79 9.89 -4.68
N GLU A 5 16.76 9.00 -4.85
CA GLU A 5 16.57 7.69 -5.49
C GLU A 5 15.57 6.83 -4.71
N LYS A 6 15.64 6.85 -3.37
CA LYS A 6 14.70 6.12 -2.52
C LYS A 6 13.28 6.65 -2.66
N ILE A 7 13.11 7.97 -2.68
CA ILE A 7 11.81 8.61 -2.91
C ILE A 7 11.25 8.24 -4.29
N LYS A 8 12.08 8.30 -5.34
CA LYS A 8 11.67 7.91 -6.70
C LYS A 8 11.25 6.43 -6.78
N LYS A 9 11.98 5.55 -6.08
CA LYS A 9 11.63 4.13 -5.96
C LYS A 9 10.28 3.96 -5.28
N ALA A 10 10.08 4.56 -4.10
CA ALA A 10 8.83 4.48 -3.36
C ALA A 10 7.64 4.88 -4.23
N ILE A 11 7.66 6.06 -4.86
CA ILE A 11 6.56 6.52 -5.74
C ILE A 11 6.28 5.56 -6.89
N ARG A 12 7.33 5.11 -7.57
CA ARG A 12 7.18 4.21 -8.72
C ARG A 12 6.55 2.90 -8.28
N ASP A 13 7.05 2.33 -7.19
CA ASP A 13 6.59 1.05 -6.70
C ASP A 13 5.16 1.17 -6.13
N SER A 14 4.82 2.25 -5.42
CA SER A 14 3.44 2.55 -5.00
C SER A 14 2.48 2.57 -6.19
N ARG A 15 2.80 3.31 -7.26
CA ARG A 15 1.95 3.39 -8.46
C ARG A 15 1.82 2.05 -9.16
N ASN A 16 2.91 1.29 -9.28
CA ASN A 16 2.88 -0.05 -9.85
C ASN A 16 1.97 -1.00 -9.04
N ILE A 17 2.06 -0.94 -7.71
CA ILE A 17 1.22 -1.74 -6.81
C ILE A 17 -0.24 -1.30 -6.93
N SER A 18 -0.54 -0.01 -6.89
CA SER A 18 -1.89 0.54 -7.09
C SER A 18 -2.51 0.05 -8.41
N ASP A 19 -1.77 0.12 -9.51
CA ASP A 19 -2.24 -0.37 -10.81
C ASP A 19 -2.53 -1.87 -10.78
N LYS A 20 -1.69 -2.68 -10.11
CA LYS A 20 -1.91 -4.12 -9.96
C LYS A 20 -3.15 -4.42 -9.13
N ILE A 21 -3.37 -3.72 -8.02
CA ILE A 21 -4.56 -3.87 -7.16
C ILE A 21 -5.82 -3.53 -7.96
N LEU A 22 -5.83 -2.40 -8.70
CA LEU A 22 -6.97 -1.98 -9.51
C LEU A 22 -7.36 -3.02 -10.56
N ASN A 23 -6.37 -3.57 -11.25
CA ASN A 23 -6.56 -4.52 -12.35
C ASN A 23 -6.79 -5.97 -11.89
N ALA A 24 -6.55 -6.29 -10.62
CA ALA A 24 -6.82 -7.61 -10.08
C ALA A 24 -8.34 -7.84 -9.95
N ASN A 25 -8.81 -8.87 -10.64
CA ASN A 25 -10.23 -9.24 -10.73
C ASN A 25 -10.55 -10.60 -10.08
N THR A 26 -9.57 -11.21 -9.42
CA THR A 26 -9.74 -12.47 -8.69
C THR A 26 -9.02 -12.40 -7.35
N MET A 27 -9.54 -13.14 -6.37
CA MET A 27 -8.90 -13.28 -5.06
C MET A 27 -7.46 -13.79 -5.17
N MET A 28 -7.23 -14.76 -6.06
CA MET A 28 -5.90 -15.32 -6.30
C MET A 28 -4.91 -14.28 -6.84
N ALA A 29 -5.38 -13.38 -7.72
CA ALA A 29 -4.55 -12.28 -8.22
C ALA A 29 -4.18 -11.31 -7.10
N LEU A 30 -5.12 -10.93 -6.22
CA LEU A 30 -4.84 -10.07 -5.07
C LEU A 30 -3.89 -10.71 -4.07
N GLN A 31 -4.12 -11.97 -3.70
CA GLN A 31 -3.25 -12.72 -2.79
C GLN A 31 -1.82 -12.85 -3.33
N SER A 32 -1.65 -12.93 -4.66
CA SER A 32 -0.32 -12.97 -5.27
C SER A 32 0.47 -11.67 -5.13
N LEU A 33 -0.18 -10.55 -4.79
CA LEU A 33 0.47 -9.26 -4.55
C LEU A 33 1.04 -9.13 -3.14
N ILE A 34 0.59 -9.96 -2.18
CA ILE A 34 1.01 -9.86 -0.77
C ILE A 34 2.55 -9.84 -0.64
N PRO A 35 3.33 -10.78 -1.21
CA PRO A 35 4.78 -10.76 -1.03
C PRO A 35 5.46 -9.49 -1.61
N GLU A 36 4.92 -8.93 -2.68
CA GLU A 36 5.41 -7.69 -3.26
C GLU A 36 5.09 -6.48 -2.37
N ILE A 37 3.88 -6.44 -1.81
CA ILE A 37 3.45 -5.41 -0.86
C ILE A 37 4.29 -5.48 0.41
N GLU A 38 4.54 -6.66 0.98
CA GLU A 38 5.43 -6.80 2.14
C GLU A 38 6.85 -6.30 1.85
N THR A 39 7.42 -6.69 0.70
CA THR A 39 8.75 -6.22 0.29
C THR A 39 8.80 -4.69 0.11
N TYR A 40 7.72 -4.11 -0.41
CA TYR A 40 7.57 -2.67 -0.52
C TYR A 40 7.42 -2.00 0.86
N SER A 41 6.61 -2.60 1.74
CA SER A 41 6.35 -2.10 3.09
C SER A 41 7.61 -2.08 3.93
N ASP A 42 8.39 -3.17 3.93
CA ASP A 42 9.70 -3.24 4.60
C ASP A 42 10.61 -2.10 4.15
N PHE A 43 10.71 -1.88 2.84
CA PHE A 43 11.51 -0.81 2.28
C PHE A 43 11.02 0.59 2.73
N VAL A 44 9.72 0.84 2.65
CA VAL A 44 9.16 2.16 2.98
C VAL A 44 9.27 2.42 4.48
N ASN A 45 8.94 1.45 5.32
CA ASN A 45 9.07 1.53 6.77
C ASN A 45 10.52 1.79 7.18
N GLN A 46 11.48 1.05 6.64
CA GLN A 46 12.90 1.22 6.99
C GLN A 46 13.42 2.63 6.66
N GLU A 47 13.02 3.16 5.50
CA GLU A 47 13.60 4.36 4.90
C GLU A 47 12.86 5.66 5.23
N PHE A 48 11.56 5.57 5.48
CA PHE A 48 10.64 6.70 5.63
C PHE A 48 9.69 6.56 6.82
N GLY A 49 9.75 5.45 7.54
CA GLY A 49 8.95 5.27 8.75
C GLY A 49 9.53 6.02 9.94
N ASP A 50 8.64 6.44 10.81
CA ASP A 50 8.95 6.91 12.16
C ASP A 50 9.02 5.72 13.11
N LEU A 51 9.73 5.87 14.24
CA LEU A 51 9.75 4.82 15.26
C LEU A 51 8.32 4.57 15.76
N ASP A 52 7.91 3.31 15.73
CA ASP A 52 6.61 2.93 16.24
C ASP A 52 6.64 2.91 17.78
N GLU A 53 6.03 3.92 18.40
CA GLU A 53 5.96 4.05 19.86
C GLU A 53 5.12 2.94 20.51
N PHE A 54 4.31 2.22 19.73
CA PHE A 54 3.46 1.13 20.20
C PHE A 54 4.04 -0.25 19.93
N SER A 55 5.16 -0.35 19.20
CA SER A 55 5.82 -1.62 18.91
C SER A 55 6.55 -2.19 20.14
N GLU A 56 6.59 -3.53 20.22
CA GLU A 56 7.44 -4.25 21.16
C GLU A 56 8.93 -4.16 20.78
N ASP A 57 9.23 -3.95 19.49
CA ASP A 57 10.59 -3.73 18.99
C ASP A 57 10.87 -2.20 18.90
N PRO A 58 11.79 -1.68 19.73
CA PRO A 58 12.10 -0.24 19.76
C PRO A 58 12.83 0.26 18.50
N LEU A 59 13.21 -0.62 17.57
CA LEU A 59 13.75 -0.28 16.27
C LEU A 59 12.73 -0.41 15.13
N GLU A 60 11.53 -0.90 15.42
CA GLU A 60 10.46 -0.99 14.44
C GLU A 60 10.08 0.41 13.98
N LYS A 61 9.93 0.52 12.66
CA LYS A 61 9.53 1.75 12.02
C LYS A 61 8.26 1.53 11.25
N TYR A 62 7.43 2.54 11.24
CA TYR A 62 6.16 2.52 10.56
C TYR A 62 5.97 3.76 9.72
N SER A 63 5.52 3.57 8.48
CA SER A 63 5.10 4.65 7.61
C SER A 63 3.61 4.52 7.35
N GLU A 64 2.86 5.60 7.54
CA GLU A 64 1.45 5.65 7.12
C GLU A 64 1.28 5.34 5.62
N LEU A 65 2.32 5.49 4.79
CA LEU A 65 2.23 5.10 3.38
C LEU A 65 2.04 3.58 3.20
N THR A 66 2.62 2.76 4.08
CA THR A 66 2.42 1.30 4.04
C THR A 66 1.03 0.94 4.51
N PHE A 67 0.52 1.62 5.55
CA PHE A 67 -0.87 1.52 5.99
C PHE A 67 -1.87 1.64 4.84
N TYR A 68 -1.81 2.75 4.09
CA TYR A 68 -2.74 2.98 3.00
C TYR A 68 -2.58 1.96 1.87
N CYS A 69 -1.36 1.45 1.65
CA CYS A 69 -1.12 0.38 0.67
C CYS A 69 -1.83 -0.92 1.07
N HIS A 70 -1.76 -1.31 2.35
CA HIS A 70 -2.47 -2.49 2.86
C HIS A 70 -3.99 -2.28 2.85
N MET A 71 -4.47 -1.11 3.28
CA MET A 71 -5.90 -0.76 3.20
C MET A 71 -6.43 -0.84 1.77
N ALA A 72 -5.66 -0.40 0.78
CA ALA A 72 -6.04 -0.51 -0.63
C ALA A 72 -6.19 -1.97 -1.08
N LEU A 73 -5.36 -2.89 -0.58
CA LEU A 73 -5.47 -4.31 -0.87
C LEU A 73 -6.71 -4.91 -0.18
N GLU A 74 -6.86 -4.68 1.12
CA GLU A 74 -7.97 -5.22 1.93
C GLU A 74 -9.33 -4.75 1.40
N GLU A 75 -9.49 -3.45 1.13
CA GLU A 75 -10.75 -2.96 0.54
C GLU A 75 -11.04 -3.59 -0.83
N LYS A 76 -10.00 -3.90 -1.62
CA LYS A 76 -10.17 -4.56 -2.91
C LYS A 76 -10.55 -6.04 -2.75
N ILE A 77 -10.04 -6.71 -1.72
CA ILE A 77 -10.43 -8.07 -1.31
C ILE A 77 -11.91 -8.06 -0.92
N ASP A 78 -12.29 -7.19 0.02
CA ASP A 78 -13.67 -7.04 0.50
C ASP A 78 -14.63 -6.74 -0.67
N HIS A 79 -14.21 -5.84 -1.56
CA HIS A 79 -14.93 -5.52 -2.78
C HIS A 79 -15.11 -6.75 -3.68
N LEU A 80 -14.09 -7.57 -3.94
CA LEU A 80 -14.27 -8.76 -4.77
C LEU A 80 -15.20 -9.79 -4.13
N GLU A 81 -15.24 -9.87 -2.79
CA GLU A 81 -16.18 -10.75 -2.09
C GLU A 81 -17.62 -10.21 -2.12
N TYR A 82 -17.78 -8.89 -2.01
CA TYR A 82 -19.08 -8.21 -1.94
C TYR A 82 -19.74 -7.94 -3.31
N TYR A 83 -18.97 -7.76 -4.39
CA TYR A 83 -19.47 -7.26 -5.68
C TYR A 83 -20.27 -8.26 -6.51
N ALA A 84 -20.31 -9.53 -6.11
CA ALA A 84 -21.31 -10.44 -6.64
C ALA A 84 -22.74 -9.89 -6.44
N GLU A 85 -22.94 -9.06 -5.41
CA GLU A 85 -24.24 -8.50 -5.03
C GLU A 85 -24.36 -6.99 -5.28
N HIS A 86 -23.24 -6.26 -5.43
CA HIS A 86 -23.20 -4.78 -5.47
C HIS A 86 -22.23 -4.18 -6.52
N PRO A 87 -22.44 -4.42 -7.84
CA PRO A 87 -21.52 -4.01 -8.90
C PRO A 87 -21.35 -2.48 -9.08
N GLU A 88 -22.24 -1.67 -8.50
CA GLU A 88 -22.29 -0.21 -8.63
C GLU A 88 -21.39 0.55 -7.67
N GLU A 89 -20.95 -0.08 -6.59
CA GLU A 89 -20.07 0.59 -5.65
C GLU A 89 -18.68 0.82 -6.32
N ILE A 90 -17.79 1.58 -5.70
CA ILE A 90 -16.38 1.64 -6.12
C ILE A 90 -15.50 1.58 -4.86
N SER A 91 -14.54 0.65 -4.82
CA SER A 91 -13.51 0.63 -3.76
C SER A 91 -12.63 1.89 -3.85
N GLN A 92 -12.49 2.61 -2.74
CA GLN A 92 -11.76 3.88 -2.69
C GLN A 92 -10.32 3.73 -2.18
N GLY A 93 -9.96 2.60 -1.57
CA GLY A 93 -8.66 2.39 -0.95
C GLY A 93 -7.46 2.70 -1.84
N VAL A 94 -7.51 2.34 -3.14
CA VAL A 94 -6.43 2.71 -4.08
C VAL A 94 -6.35 4.23 -4.31
N SER A 95 -7.49 4.91 -4.39
CA SER A 95 -7.53 6.37 -4.51
C SER A 95 -6.93 7.03 -3.26
N ASP A 96 -7.30 6.56 -2.08
CA ASP A 96 -6.78 7.09 -0.82
C ASP A 96 -5.27 6.88 -0.68
N PHE A 97 -4.78 5.70 -1.07
CA PHE A 97 -3.36 5.41 -1.14
C PHE A 97 -2.60 6.36 -2.08
N LEU A 98 -3.10 6.57 -3.30
CA LEU A 98 -2.47 7.48 -4.26
C LEU A 98 -2.54 8.95 -3.80
N ASN A 99 -3.65 9.37 -3.20
CA ASN A 99 -3.79 10.71 -2.63
C ASN A 99 -2.77 10.95 -1.50
N TYR A 100 -2.59 9.97 -0.62
CA TYR A 100 -1.60 10.05 0.45
C TYR A 100 -0.16 10.05 -0.11
N LEU A 101 0.13 9.20 -1.10
CA LEU A 101 1.42 9.19 -1.81
C LEU A 101 1.76 10.57 -2.38
N ASP A 102 0.84 11.17 -3.14
CA ASP A 102 1.06 12.44 -3.82
C ASP A 102 1.10 13.63 -2.84
N SER A 103 0.50 13.50 -1.66
CA SER A 103 0.58 14.50 -0.58
C SER A 103 1.99 14.70 0.00
N ARG A 104 2.88 13.69 -0.17
CA ARG A 104 4.25 13.67 0.36
C ARG A 104 4.38 13.74 1.89
N LYS A 105 3.29 13.58 2.65
CA LYS A 105 3.33 13.58 4.12
C LYS A 105 4.18 12.48 4.75
N TRP A 106 4.48 11.43 3.98
CA TRP A 106 5.28 10.27 4.37
C TRP A 106 6.80 10.47 4.27
N ILE A 107 7.30 11.67 3.89
CA ILE A 107 8.73 11.96 3.69
C ILE A 107 9.27 12.82 4.82
#